data_AF-A0A317NI05-F1
#
_entry.id   AF-A0A317NI05-F1
#
_cell.length_a   1.000
_cell.length_b   1.000
_cell.length_c   1.000
_cell.angle_alpha   90.00
_cell.angle_beta   90.00
_cell.angle_gamma   90.00
#
_symmetry.space_group_name_H-M   'P 1'
#
loop_
_entity.id
_entity.type
_entity.pdbx_description
1 polymer ?
#
loop_
_entity_poly.entity_id
_entity_poly.type
_entity_poly.pdbx_seq_one_letter_code
_entity_poly.pdbx_strand_id
1 'polypeptide(L)'
;MCLVLVFDAAFSVVLLGFTQIGFQIFEDPAGGPPSPYRSFVVAGVWGLTAPVMLRAKLPNNLGKHIGGMRPFGAIRKLQEQPEREVDDICTGEETTWLSEKIVELEVISVPDLAEWTERYLVRRSGHTESSKQMRQKRIRHIHEVLKDLDSPDSIRRRTIVQGLLDDAGHRAVRQLFRYAAKVAPPKIVVRRSLLVRMGRKLDVRGNRAEKYLLADILLPPGIIVDAHDSRLHIGNQSREIDDQMRGLAVALRRELKDRGVVEGMHHGWITIRPTLRRRRGIAIRKFASHFATLLRECPQFGQIIVHADGVIANGELEFATSALLASPPGSPRQGSEEFGDAFQGSGVWLAADFCSKDDLVNGRNYKRHFYAAAGVPLYFLIDLQGKTITTFRDPDCGCYASEDEIAFGDMLCLPPPANVKLETVGFMKLAK
;
A
#
# COMPACT_ATOMS: atom_id res chain seq x y z
N MET A 1 15.56 -48.78 -56.72
CA MET A 1 16.65 -48.06 -56.02
C MET A 1 17.02 -46.72 -56.66
N CYS A 2 17.14 -46.59 -57.99
CA CYS A 2 17.49 -45.30 -58.62
C CYS A 2 16.46 -44.16 -58.40
N LEU A 3 15.16 -44.48 -58.23
CA LEU A 3 14.14 -43.44 -57.99
C LEU A 3 14.18 -42.85 -56.56
N VAL A 4 14.70 -43.60 -55.58
CA VAL A 4 14.77 -43.18 -54.17
C VAL A 4 15.96 -42.24 -53.95
N LEU A 5 17.09 -42.51 -54.61
CA LEU A 5 18.28 -41.63 -54.56
C LEU A 5 18.04 -40.28 -55.26
N VAL A 6 17.26 -40.24 -56.34
CA VAL A 6 16.90 -38.99 -57.03
C VAL A 6 15.96 -38.13 -56.17
N PHE A 7 15.06 -38.75 -55.39
CA PHE A 7 14.15 -38.02 -54.51
C PHE A 7 14.87 -37.46 -53.27
N ASP A 8 15.80 -38.21 -52.68
CA ASP A 8 16.57 -37.74 -51.52
C ASP A 8 17.56 -36.62 -51.88
N ALA A 9 18.20 -36.73 -53.05
CA ALA A 9 19.05 -35.67 -53.58
C ALA A 9 18.24 -34.42 -53.95
N ALA A 10 17.09 -34.57 -54.61
CA ALA A 10 16.24 -33.43 -54.95
C ALA A 10 15.64 -32.76 -53.71
N PHE A 11 15.21 -33.54 -52.70
CA PHE A 11 14.68 -33.00 -51.46
C PHE A 11 15.76 -32.28 -50.64
N SER A 12 16.98 -32.83 -50.60
CA SER A 12 18.12 -32.19 -49.93
C SER A 12 18.57 -30.90 -50.64
N VAL A 13 18.58 -30.88 -51.97
CA VAL A 13 18.93 -29.69 -52.78
C VAL A 13 17.86 -28.60 -52.63
N VAL A 14 16.57 -28.99 -52.57
CA VAL A 14 15.47 -28.06 -52.32
C VAL A 14 15.55 -27.50 -50.89
N LEU A 15 15.80 -28.33 -49.87
CA LEU A 15 15.95 -27.87 -48.50
C LEU A 15 17.16 -26.92 -48.35
N LEU A 16 18.31 -27.28 -48.93
CA LEU A 16 19.52 -26.45 -48.93
C LEU A 16 19.30 -25.12 -49.64
N GLY A 17 18.67 -25.13 -50.83
CA GLY A 17 18.34 -23.91 -51.57
C GLY A 17 17.39 -22.98 -50.81
N PHE A 18 16.37 -23.53 -50.13
CA PHE A 18 15.43 -22.72 -49.34
C PHE A 18 16.04 -22.20 -48.03
N THR A 19 16.91 -22.97 -47.38
CA THR A 19 17.68 -22.45 -46.23
C THR A 19 18.63 -21.33 -46.64
N GLN A 20 19.27 -21.44 -47.80
CA GLN A 20 20.25 -20.46 -48.27
C GLN A 20 19.58 -19.15 -48.73
N ILE A 21 18.40 -19.23 -49.36
CA ILE A 21 17.57 -18.05 -49.68
C ILE A 21 17.02 -17.40 -48.40
N GLY A 22 16.60 -18.19 -47.41
CA GLY A 22 16.16 -17.68 -46.11
C GLY A 22 17.27 -16.95 -45.34
N PHE A 23 18.50 -17.44 -45.41
CA PHE A 23 19.66 -16.77 -44.82
C PHE A 23 20.03 -15.48 -45.57
N GLN A 24 20.03 -15.46 -46.91
CA GLN A 24 20.36 -14.26 -47.69
C GLN A 24 19.34 -13.12 -47.56
N ILE A 25 18.05 -13.42 -47.32
CA ILE A 25 17.01 -12.39 -47.16
C ILE A 25 17.10 -11.72 -45.77
N PHE A 26 17.74 -12.36 -44.80
CA PHE A 26 17.79 -11.90 -43.39
C PHE A 26 19.20 -11.64 -42.85
N GLU A 27 20.22 -11.60 -43.72
CA GLU A 27 21.55 -11.13 -43.36
C GLU A 27 21.50 -9.64 -43.00
N ASP A 28 21.93 -9.34 -41.77
CA ASP A 28 22.22 -7.98 -41.34
C ASP A 28 23.59 -7.60 -41.96
N PRO A 29 23.70 -6.53 -42.76
CA PRO A 29 24.94 -6.17 -43.45
C PRO A 29 26.12 -5.88 -42.50
N ALA A 30 25.89 -5.83 -41.19
CA ALA A 30 26.89 -5.61 -40.15
C ALA A 30 27.55 -6.89 -39.58
N GLY A 31 27.21 -8.10 -40.04
CA GLY A 31 27.97 -9.32 -39.72
C GLY A 31 27.87 -9.86 -38.27
N GLY A 32 26.81 -9.54 -37.54
CA GLY A 32 26.56 -10.06 -36.19
C GLY A 32 25.79 -11.40 -36.18
N PRO A 33 25.93 -12.25 -35.14
CA PRO A 33 25.20 -13.50 -35.03
C PRO A 33 23.68 -13.25 -34.84
N PRO A 34 22.81 -14.11 -35.41
CA PRO A 34 21.37 -13.89 -35.40
C PRO A 34 20.77 -13.99 -33.99
N SER A 35 19.85 -13.09 -33.64
CA SER A 35 19.17 -13.13 -32.35
C SER A 35 18.20 -14.34 -32.24
N PRO A 36 18.07 -14.97 -31.06
CA PRO A 36 17.22 -16.15 -30.87
C PRO A 36 15.75 -15.92 -31.22
N TYR A 37 15.28 -14.67 -31.16
CA TYR A 37 13.92 -14.28 -31.54
C TYR A 37 13.67 -14.41 -33.05
N ARG A 38 14.68 -14.18 -33.90
CA ARG A 38 14.55 -14.33 -35.36
C ARG A 38 14.49 -15.79 -35.78
N SER A 39 15.29 -16.65 -35.15
CA SER A 39 15.26 -18.10 -35.40
C SER A 39 13.90 -18.73 -35.06
N PHE A 40 13.24 -18.21 -34.02
CA PHE A 40 11.93 -18.69 -33.59
C PHE A 40 10.80 -18.30 -34.56
N VAL A 41 10.85 -17.08 -35.12
CA VAL A 41 9.85 -16.60 -36.11
C VAL A 41 9.99 -17.36 -37.43
N VAL A 42 11.21 -17.63 -37.88
CA VAL A 42 11.45 -18.45 -39.09
C VAL A 42 10.95 -19.88 -38.87
N ALA A 43 11.28 -20.52 -37.75
CA ALA A 43 10.79 -21.86 -37.45
C ALA A 43 9.25 -21.93 -37.36
N GLY A 44 8.60 -20.93 -36.76
CA GLY A 44 7.14 -20.86 -36.62
C GLY A 44 6.40 -20.65 -37.94
N VAL A 45 6.89 -19.77 -38.81
CA VAL A 45 6.27 -19.49 -40.12
C VAL A 45 6.46 -20.67 -41.08
N TRP A 46 7.59 -21.37 -41.02
CA TRP A 46 7.86 -22.54 -41.86
C TRP A 46 7.15 -23.81 -41.38
N GLY A 47 7.00 -24.01 -40.07
CA GLY A 47 6.22 -25.11 -39.50
C GLY A 47 4.73 -25.08 -39.86
N LEU A 48 4.18 -23.89 -40.13
CA LEU A 48 2.79 -23.71 -40.54
C LEU A 48 2.57 -23.84 -42.06
N THR A 49 3.57 -23.50 -42.88
CA THR A 49 3.40 -23.41 -44.35
C THR A 49 3.87 -24.68 -45.08
N ALA A 50 4.89 -25.38 -44.58
CA ALA A 50 5.41 -26.59 -45.20
C ALA A 50 4.39 -27.75 -45.30
N PRO A 51 3.52 -28.03 -44.30
CA PRO A 51 2.54 -29.11 -44.39
C PRO A 51 1.43 -28.82 -45.42
N VAL A 52 1.10 -27.54 -45.61
CA VAL A 52 0.07 -27.10 -46.56
C VAL A 52 0.57 -27.23 -48.00
N MET A 53 1.84 -26.92 -48.25
CA MET A 53 2.44 -27.08 -49.59
C MET A 53 2.73 -28.55 -49.94
N LEU A 54 3.13 -29.39 -48.98
CA LEU A 54 3.35 -30.82 -49.24
C LEU A 54 2.05 -31.57 -49.59
N ARG A 55 0.90 -31.12 -49.06
CA ARG A 55 -0.42 -31.70 -49.40
C ARG A 55 -0.88 -31.37 -50.82
N ALA A 56 -0.36 -30.31 -51.43
CA ALA A 56 -0.84 -29.83 -52.72
C ALA A 56 -0.23 -30.54 -53.94
N LYS A 57 0.79 -31.41 -53.77
CA LYS A 57 1.57 -31.94 -54.92
C LYS A 57 1.89 -33.44 -54.91
N LEU A 58 1.19 -34.27 -54.15
CA LEU A 58 1.40 -35.74 -54.20
C LEU A 58 0.27 -36.46 -54.96
N PRO A 59 0.58 -37.27 -55.98
CA PRO A 59 -0.40 -38.10 -56.66
C PRO A 59 -0.92 -39.21 -55.72
N ASN A 60 -2.22 -39.53 -55.84
CA ASN A 60 -3.00 -40.38 -54.93
C ASN A 60 -2.48 -41.82 -54.67
N ASN A 61 -1.41 -42.27 -55.33
CA ASN A 61 -0.96 -43.66 -55.29
C ASN A 61 0.28 -43.93 -54.41
N LEU A 62 0.90 -42.91 -53.80
CA LEU A 62 2.05 -43.11 -52.89
C LEU A 62 1.70 -43.35 -51.42
N GLY A 63 0.42 -43.26 -51.05
CA GLY A 63 -0.04 -43.44 -49.67
C GLY A 63 0.11 -44.86 -49.09
N LYS A 64 0.45 -45.87 -49.91
CA LYS A 64 0.49 -47.28 -49.49
C LYS A 64 1.88 -47.86 -49.19
N HIS A 65 2.98 -47.12 -49.40
CA HIS A 65 4.34 -47.64 -49.18
C HIS A 65 5.15 -46.94 -48.08
N ILE A 66 4.56 -46.00 -47.35
CA ILE A 66 5.21 -45.32 -46.22
C ILE A 66 4.85 -45.97 -44.87
N GLY A 67 3.94 -46.94 -44.84
CA GLY A 67 3.47 -47.61 -43.61
C GLY A 67 4.46 -48.54 -42.89
N GLY A 68 5.69 -48.70 -43.41
CA GLY A 68 6.67 -49.66 -42.87
C GLY A 68 7.92 -49.05 -42.22
N MET A 69 8.20 -47.76 -42.42
CA MET A 69 9.32 -47.12 -41.73
C MET A 69 8.87 -46.69 -40.33
N ARG A 70 9.68 -46.98 -39.30
CA ARG A 70 9.49 -46.47 -37.94
C ARG A 70 10.41 -45.25 -37.69
N PRO A 71 10.21 -44.09 -38.33
CA PRO A 71 10.96 -42.88 -38.00
C PRO A 71 10.61 -42.36 -36.60
N PHE A 72 9.49 -42.80 -36.04
CA PHE A 72 8.99 -42.40 -34.73
C PHE A 72 9.87 -42.85 -33.56
N GLY A 73 10.74 -43.86 -33.70
CA GLY A 73 11.66 -44.25 -32.61
C GLY A 73 12.80 -43.25 -32.40
N ALA A 74 13.34 -42.72 -33.51
CA ALA A 74 14.37 -41.68 -33.48
C ALA A 74 13.77 -40.31 -33.18
N ILE A 75 12.57 -40.01 -33.73
CA ILE A 75 11.82 -38.79 -33.41
C ILE A 75 11.38 -38.79 -31.94
N ARG A 76 10.99 -39.93 -31.36
CA ARG A 76 10.64 -40.02 -29.93
C ARG A 76 11.84 -39.79 -29.03
N LYS A 77 13.03 -40.31 -29.36
CA LYS A 77 14.27 -39.97 -28.64
C LYS A 77 14.67 -38.49 -28.80
N LEU A 78 14.43 -37.91 -29.98
CA LEU A 78 14.63 -36.48 -30.27
C LEU A 78 13.49 -35.58 -29.75
N GLN A 79 12.37 -36.13 -29.25
CA GLN A 79 11.31 -35.41 -28.54
C GLN A 79 11.51 -35.52 -27.02
N GLU A 80 11.94 -36.68 -26.52
CA GLU A 80 12.25 -36.90 -25.10
C GLU A 80 13.44 -36.05 -24.62
N GLN A 81 14.41 -35.71 -25.48
CA GLN A 81 15.51 -34.79 -25.16
C GLN A 81 15.06 -33.32 -24.99
N PRO A 82 14.37 -32.68 -25.95
CA PRO A 82 13.84 -31.34 -25.78
C PRO A 82 12.68 -31.30 -24.78
N GLU A 83 11.92 -32.38 -24.55
CA GLU A 83 10.98 -32.42 -23.42
C GLU A 83 11.70 -32.45 -22.08
N ARG A 84 12.86 -33.13 -21.96
CA ARG A 84 13.71 -33.03 -20.76
C ARG A 84 14.39 -31.68 -20.62
N GLU A 85 14.89 -31.09 -21.70
CA GLU A 85 15.49 -29.75 -21.65
C GLU A 85 14.42 -28.68 -21.40
N VAL A 86 13.21 -28.83 -21.95
CA VAL A 86 12.05 -27.98 -21.64
C VAL A 86 11.58 -28.23 -20.22
N ASP A 87 11.52 -29.46 -19.73
CA ASP A 87 11.18 -29.76 -18.34
C ASP A 87 12.28 -29.25 -17.39
N ASP A 88 13.56 -29.31 -17.73
CA ASP A 88 14.67 -28.78 -16.92
C ASP A 88 14.72 -27.25 -16.95
N ILE A 89 14.44 -26.63 -18.09
CA ILE A 89 14.31 -25.16 -18.22
C ILE A 89 13.05 -24.67 -17.51
N CYS A 90 11.90 -25.35 -17.69
CA CYS A 90 10.66 -25.02 -17.02
C CYS A 90 10.74 -25.29 -15.53
N THR A 91 11.36 -26.38 -15.06
CA THR A 91 11.54 -26.62 -13.62
C THR A 91 12.56 -25.65 -13.02
N GLY A 92 13.62 -25.27 -13.73
CA GLY A 92 14.57 -24.24 -13.32
C GLY A 92 13.95 -22.85 -13.22
N GLU A 93 13.18 -22.43 -14.23
CA GLU A 93 12.43 -21.17 -14.23
C GLU A 93 11.28 -21.18 -13.22
N GLU A 94 10.55 -22.30 -13.06
CA GLU A 94 9.47 -22.45 -12.09
C GLU A 94 9.97 -22.47 -10.65
N THR A 95 11.08 -23.16 -10.38
CA THR A 95 11.69 -23.17 -9.05
C THR A 95 12.25 -21.80 -8.70
N THR A 96 12.81 -21.07 -9.67
CA THR A 96 13.27 -19.68 -9.48
C THR A 96 12.09 -18.76 -9.24
N TRP A 97 11.04 -18.84 -10.07
CA TRP A 97 9.81 -18.06 -9.92
C TRP A 97 9.13 -18.31 -8.57
N LEU A 98 9.02 -19.57 -8.13
CA LEU A 98 8.48 -19.91 -6.81
C LEU A 98 9.32 -19.32 -5.69
N SER A 99 10.65 -19.41 -5.79
CA SER A 99 11.57 -18.84 -4.78
C SER A 99 11.38 -17.33 -4.65
N GLU A 100 11.28 -16.62 -5.76
CA GLU A 100 11.02 -15.18 -5.78
C GLU A 100 9.63 -14.84 -5.22
N LYS A 101 8.60 -15.64 -5.53
CA LYS A 101 7.22 -15.36 -5.13
C LYS A 101 6.87 -15.78 -3.72
N ILE A 102 7.57 -16.73 -3.13
CA ILE A 102 7.32 -17.19 -1.75
C ILE A 102 7.46 -16.06 -0.73
N VAL A 103 8.32 -15.07 -0.98
CA VAL A 103 8.45 -13.87 -0.13
C VAL A 103 7.12 -13.12 -0.01
N GLU A 104 6.28 -13.11 -1.06
CA GLU A 104 4.96 -12.46 -0.99
C GLU A 104 3.95 -13.21 -0.08
N LEU A 105 4.25 -14.44 0.32
CA LEU A 105 3.42 -15.26 1.22
C LEU A 105 3.86 -15.21 2.68
N GLU A 106 4.91 -14.46 3.02
CA GLU A 106 5.35 -14.27 4.42
C GLU A 106 4.26 -13.63 5.29
N VAL A 107 3.35 -12.88 4.66
CA VAL A 107 2.16 -12.27 5.27
C VAL A 107 1.12 -13.27 5.77
N ILE A 108 1.20 -14.54 5.35
CA ILE A 108 0.36 -15.64 5.86
C ILE A 108 1.24 -16.55 6.74
N SER A 109 0.72 -16.95 7.89
CA SER A 109 1.37 -17.96 8.73
C SER A 109 1.41 -19.32 8.02
N VAL A 110 2.41 -20.16 8.30
CA VAL A 110 2.49 -21.51 7.71
C VAL A 110 1.23 -22.35 8.00
N PRO A 111 0.63 -22.31 9.22
CA PRO A 111 -0.65 -22.96 9.49
C PRO A 111 -1.82 -22.46 8.62
N ASP A 112 -2.00 -21.15 8.48
CA ASP A 112 -3.10 -20.59 7.67
C ASP A 112 -2.94 -20.91 6.18
N LEU A 113 -1.69 -20.89 5.69
CA LEU A 113 -1.35 -21.29 4.33
C LEU A 113 -1.72 -22.77 4.08
N ALA A 114 -1.39 -23.65 5.02
CA ALA A 114 -1.73 -25.07 4.95
C ALA A 114 -3.26 -25.28 4.98
N GLU A 115 -3.97 -24.62 5.89
CA GLU A 115 -5.43 -24.74 6.01
C GLU A 115 -6.15 -24.22 4.76
N TRP A 116 -5.68 -23.11 4.17
CA TRP A 116 -6.22 -22.62 2.91
C TRP A 116 -6.01 -23.64 1.77
N THR A 117 -4.80 -24.21 1.69
CA THR A 117 -4.42 -25.18 0.67
C THR A 117 -5.27 -26.43 0.78
N GLU A 118 -5.45 -26.97 1.99
CA GLU A 118 -6.33 -28.10 2.26
C GLU A 118 -7.77 -27.82 1.82
N ARG A 119 -8.34 -26.68 2.24
CA ARG A 119 -9.70 -26.28 1.84
C ARG A 119 -9.85 -26.15 0.33
N TYR A 120 -8.83 -25.62 -0.35
CA TYR A 120 -8.82 -25.50 -1.81
C TYR A 120 -8.83 -26.87 -2.48
N LEU A 121 -7.95 -27.79 -2.05
CA LEU A 121 -7.84 -29.14 -2.57
C LEU A 121 -9.14 -29.93 -2.36
N VAL A 122 -9.76 -29.81 -1.19
CA VAL A 122 -11.05 -30.47 -0.87
C VAL A 122 -12.16 -30.00 -1.81
N ARG A 123 -12.29 -28.68 -2.05
CA ARG A 123 -13.35 -28.10 -2.90
C ARG A 123 -13.28 -28.52 -4.36
N ARG A 124 -12.09 -28.78 -4.91
CA ARG A 124 -11.89 -29.06 -6.35
C ARG A 124 -12.19 -30.52 -6.71
N SER A 125 -13.23 -31.15 -6.14
CA SER A 125 -13.51 -32.58 -6.30
C SER A 125 -13.46 -33.06 -7.77
N GLY A 126 -12.47 -33.89 -8.08
CA GLY A 126 -12.48 -34.77 -9.24
C GLY A 126 -13.36 -35.99 -8.95
N HIS A 127 -14.00 -36.55 -9.97
CA HIS A 127 -14.99 -37.62 -9.79
C HIS A 127 -14.37 -39.02 -9.68
N THR A 128 -13.06 -39.18 -9.93
CA THR A 128 -12.38 -40.48 -9.95
C THR A 128 -11.73 -40.82 -8.61
N GLU A 129 -11.67 -42.11 -8.30
CA GLU A 129 -11.10 -42.62 -7.05
C GLU A 129 -9.58 -42.36 -6.95
N SER A 130 -8.87 -42.45 -8.09
CA SER A 130 -7.44 -42.12 -8.18
C SER A 130 -7.14 -40.66 -7.78
N SER A 131 -7.96 -39.71 -8.23
CA SER A 131 -7.81 -38.30 -7.84
C SER A 131 -8.10 -38.04 -6.37
N LYS A 132 -8.98 -38.82 -5.73
CA LYS A 132 -9.24 -38.74 -4.29
C LYS A 132 -8.06 -39.24 -3.47
N GLN A 133 -7.46 -40.37 -3.87
CA GLN A 133 -6.31 -40.96 -3.17
C GLN A 133 -5.07 -40.06 -3.26
N MET A 134 -4.76 -39.50 -4.43
CA MET A 134 -3.65 -38.55 -4.59
C MET A 134 -3.84 -37.32 -3.71
N ARG A 135 -5.06 -36.78 -3.63
CA ARG A 135 -5.39 -35.64 -2.75
C ARG A 135 -5.18 -35.96 -1.28
N GLN A 136 -5.69 -37.09 -0.79
CA GLN A 136 -5.50 -37.51 0.60
C GLN A 136 -4.02 -37.70 0.94
N LYS A 137 -3.22 -38.21 -0.01
CA LYS A 137 -1.77 -38.28 0.15
C LYS A 137 -1.14 -36.90 0.29
N ARG A 138 -1.57 -35.91 -0.50
CA ARG A 138 -1.08 -34.53 -0.41
C ARG A 138 -1.50 -33.80 0.86
N ILE A 139 -2.74 -33.97 1.31
CA ILE A 139 -3.19 -33.40 2.59
C ILE A 139 -2.35 -33.96 3.76
N ARG A 140 -2.11 -35.28 3.78
CA ARG A 140 -1.20 -35.88 4.77
C ARG A 140 0.19 -35.28 4.72
N HIS A 141 0.74 -35.08 3.53
CA HIS A 141 2.04 -34.45 3.37
C HIS A 141 2.08 -33.00 3.87
N ILE A 142 1.01 -32.20 3.64
CA ILE A 142 0.90 -30.85 4.21
C ILE A 142 0.94 -30.91 5.75
N HIS A 143 0.25 -31.88 6.37
CA HIS A 143 0.29 -32.06 7.83
C HIS A 143 1.65 -32.53 8.35
N GLU A 144 2.41 -33.31 7.57
CA GLU A 144 3.80 -33.65 7.89
C GLU A 144 4.69 -32.40 7.90
N VAL A 145 4.57 -31.53 6.89
CA VAL A 145 5.29 -30.24 6.84
C VAL A 145 4.91 -29.33 8.01
N LEU A 146 3.66 -29.39 8.49
CA LEU A 146 3.24 -28.65 9.67
C LEU A 146 3.89 -29.17 10.96
N LYS A 147 4.18 -30.47 11.05
CA LYS A 147 4.81 -31.09 12.23
C LYS A 147 6.33 -30.94 12.25
N ASP A 148 6.96 -30.72 11.09
CA ASP A 148 8.38 -30.43 10.98
C ASP A 148 8.66 -28.97 11.41
N LEU A 149 8.90 -28.78 12.70
CA LEU A 149 9.24 -27.48 13.29
C LEU A 149 10.73 -27.15 13.17
N ASP A 150 11.57 -28.12 12.83
CA ASP A 150 13.01 -27.93 12.67
C ASP A 150 13.34 -27.28 11.31
N SER A 151 12.48 -27.47 10.31
CA SER A 151 12.61 -26.81 9.02
C SER A 151 12.28 -25.30 9.07
N PRO A 152 13.09 -24.44 8.43
CA PRO A 152 12.78 -23.03 8.24
C PRO A 152 11.42 -22.78 7.59
N ASP A 153 10.78 -21.72 8.03
CA ASP A 153 9.44 -21.32 7.63
C ASP A 153 9.31 -21.02 6.12
N SER A 154 10.39 -20.57 5.49
CA SER A 154 10.48 -20.38 4.03
C SER A 154 10.47 -21.71 3.26
N ILE A 155 11.16 -22.73 3.78
CA ILE A 155 11.19 -24.08 3.21
C ILE A 155 9.82 -24.72 3.34
N ARG A 156 9.18 -24.60 4.51
CA ARG A 156 7.83 -25.13 4.76
C ARG A 156 6.79 -24.51 3.82
N ARG A 157 6.82 -23.18 3.63
CA ARG A 157 5.97 -22.49 2.63
C ARG A 157 6.23 -23.01 1.22
N ARG A 158 7.49 -23.15 0.82
CA ARG A 158 7.87 -23.67 -0.49
C ARG A 158 7.28 -25.05 -0.75
N THR A 159 7.41 -25.96 0.20
CA THR A 159 6.91 -27.32 0.09
C THR A 159 5.40 -27.36 -0.05
N ILE A 160 4.67 -26.55 0.72
CA ILE A 160 3.20 -26.46 0.62
C ILE A 160 2.77 -25.89 -0.75
N VAL A 161 3.41 -24.82 -1.22
CA VAL A 161 3.06 -24.17 -2.50
C VAL A 161 3.43 -25.04 -3.69
N GLN A 162 4.57 -25.74 -3.66
CA GLN A 162 4.96 -26.72 -4.67
C GLN A 162 3.94 -27.86 -4.72
N GLY A 163 3.52 -28.39 -3.56
CA GLY A 163 2.50 -29.43 -3.50
C GLY A 163 1.16 -28.99 -4.12
N LEU A 164 0.78 -27.72 -3.95
CA LEU A 164 -0.39 -27.12 -4.60
C LEU A 164 -0.20 -26.94 -6.11
N LEU A 165 1.00 -26.54 -6.55
CA LEU A 165 1.33 -26.38 -7.96
C LEU A 165 1.25 -27.73 -8.68
N ASP A 166 1.87 -28.77 -8.13
CA ASP A 166 1.88 -30.12 -8.69
C ASP A 166 0.46 -30.70 -8.87
N ASP A 167 -0.44 -30.46 -7.91
CA ASP A 167 -1.78 -31.08 -7.90
C ASP A 167 -2.82 -30.26 -8.69
N ALA A 168 -2.78 -28.93 -8.54
CA ALA A 168 -3.86 -28.07 -8.99
C ALA A 168 -3.43 -27.02 -10.03
N GLY A 169 -2.13 -26.96 -10.34
CA GLY A 169 -1.53 -26.10 -11.35
C GLY A 169 -1.48 -24.62 -10.98
N HIS A 170 -0.88 -23.81 -11.85
CA HIS A 170 -0.67 -22.37 -11.63
C HIS A 170 -1.94 -21.56 -11.33
N ARG A 171 -3.12 -22.04 -11.73
CA ARG A 171 -4.39 -21.37 -11.41
C ARG A 171 -4.67 -21.38 -9.90
N ALA A 172 -4.35 -22.48 -9.22
CA ALA A 172 -4.53 -22.61 -7.78
C ALA A 172 -3.56 -21.71 -7.02
N VAL A 173 -2.28 -21.75 -7.41
CA VAL A 173 -1.24 -20.87 -6.87
C VAL A 173 -1.60 -19.40 -7.08
N ARG A 174 -2.11 -19.00 -8.25
CA ARG A 174 -2.62 -17.64 -8.47
C ARG A 174 -3.78 -17.25 -7.56
N GLN A 175 -4.69 -18.19 -7.22
CA GLN A 175 -5.77 -17.91 -6.28
C GLN A 175 -5.25 -17.77 -4.85
N LEU A 176 -4.25 -18.56 -4.47
CA LEU A 176 -3.55 -18.43 -3.20
C LEU A 176 -2.90 -17.05 -3.07
N PHE A 177 -2.16 -16.58 -4.08
CA PHE A 177 -1.57 -15.23 -4.06
C PHE A 177 -2.62 -14.13 -3.98
N ARG A 178 -3.79 -14.29 -4.62
CA ARG A 178 -4.90 -13.35 -4.44
C ARG A 178 -5.50 -13.38 -3.05
N TYR A 179 -5.53 -14.56 -2.41
CA TYR A 179 -5.95 -14.70 -1.02
C TYR A 179 -4.93 -14.05 -0.09
N ALA A 180 -3.64 -14.32 -0.28
CA ALA A 180 -2.54 -13.66 0.43
C ALA A 180 -2.60 -12.15 0.31
N ALA A 181 -2.87 -11.60 -0.88
CA ALA A 181 -3.05 -10.17 -1.07
C ALA A 181 -4.29 -9.59 -0.33
N LYS A 182 -5.29 -10.42 0.01
CA LYS A 182 -6.46 -10.03 0.80
C LYS A 182 -6.27 -10.20 2.31
N VAL A 183 -5.46 -11.18 2.72
CA VAL A 183 -5.18 -11.51 4.13
C VAL A 183 -3.96 -10.77 4.67
N ALA A 184 -3.02 -10.42 3.79
CA ALA A 184 -1.94 -9.51 4.11
C ALA A 184 -2.54 -8.25 4.75
N PRO A 185 -1.92 -7.69 5.80
CA PRO A 185 -2.24 -6.33 6.20
C PRO A 185 -2.17 -5.50 4.92
N PRO A 186 -3.25 -4.77 4.55
CA PRO A 186 -3.34 -4.19 3.24
C PRO A 186 -2.07 -3.39 3.00
N LYS A 187 -1.32 -3.69 1.93
CA LYS A 187 -0.36 -2.72 1.42
C LYS A 187 -1.19 -1.48 1.21
N ILE A 188 -0.97 -0.45 2.03
CA ILE A 188 -1.72 0.80 1.96
C ILE A 188 -1.31 1.45 0.63
N VAL A 189 -2.02 1.08 -0.45
CA VAL A 189 -1.79 1.63 -1.78
C VAL A 189 -2.73 2.81 -1.92
N VAL A 190 -2.28 3.99 -1.51
CA VAL A 190 -2.97 5.24 -1.86
C VAL A 190 -2.64 5.54 -3.32
N ARG A 191 -3.59 5.34 -4.24
CA ARG A 191 -3.35 5.61 -5.67
C ARG A 191 -3.20 7.11 -5.94
N ARG A 192 -2.24 7.53 -6.79
CA ARG A 192 -1.94 8.95 -7.12
C ARG A 192 -3.13 9.75 -7.69
N SER A 193 -4.08 9.10 -8.35
CA SER A 193 -5.31 9.67 -8.95
C SER A 193 -6.31 10.21 -7.93
N LEU A 194 -6.29 9.63 -6.73
CA LEU A 194 -7.16 9.82 -5.56
C LEU A 194 -7.10 11.25 -5.03
N LEU A 195 -5.91 11.83 -5.12
CA LEU A 195 -5.54 13.05 -4.45
C LEU A 195 -5.81 14.29 -5.36
N VAL A 196 -5.81 14.15 -6.71
CA VAL A 196 -5.91 15.31 -7.65
C VAL A 196 -7.31 15.93 -7.60
N ARG A 197 -8.32 15.13 -7.19
CA ARG A 197 -9.72 15.55 -7.10
C ARG A 197 -10.10 16.18 -5.75
N MET A 198 -9.38 15.87 -4.66
CA MET A 198 -9.58 16.52 -3.35
C MET A 198 -9.38 18.04 -3.42
N GLY A 199 -8.36 18.50 -4.16
CA GLY A 199 -8.04 19.93 -4.27
C GLY A 199 -9.03 20.78 -5.07
N ARG A 200 -9.95 20.17 -5.85
CA ARG A 200 -10.89 20.93 -6.71
C ARG A 200 -12.33 21.01 -6.19
N LYS A 201 -12.80 20.06 -5.37
CA LYS A 201 -14.22 20.02 -4.89
C LYS A 201 -14.41 19.27 -3.56
N LEU A 202 -13.72 19.66 -2.49
CA LEU A 202 -14.23 19.42 -1.13
C LEU A 202 -15.14 20.60 -0.75
N ASP A 203 -16.32 20.63 -1.37
CA ASP A 203 -17.50 21.18 -0.72
C ASP A 203 -18.01 20.04 0.15
N VAL A 204 -17.64 20.02 1.43
CA VAL A 204 -17.91 18.91 2.37
C VAL A 204 -19.40 18.81 2.70
N ARG A 205 -20.26 19.59 2.03
CA ARG A 205 -21.72 19.55 2.15
C ARG A 205 -22.38 18.37 1.43
N GLY A 206 -21.74 17.21 1.31
CA GLY A 206 -22.43 15.99 0.86
C GLY A 206 -21.57 14.75 0.59
N ASN A 207 -22.23 13.58 0.57
CA ASN A 207 -21.78 12.18 0.38
C ASN A 207 -20.79 11.88 -0.79
N ARG A 208 -20.25 12.87 -1.49
CA ARG A 208 -19.35 12.66 -2.63
C ARG A 208 -17.89 12.47 -2.20
N ALA A 209 -17.41 13.18 -1.19
CA ALA A 209 -16.01 13.07 -0.75
C ALA A 209 -15.68 11.67 -0.23
N GLU A 210 -16.57 11.12 0.61
CA GLU A 210 -16.54 9.76 1.15
C GLU A 210 -16.44 8.70 0.04
N LYS A 211 -17.26 8.83 -1.00
CA LYS A 211 -17.32 7.90 -2.15
C LYS A 211 -16.03 7.88 -3.00
N TYR A 212 -15.24 8.95 -3.00
CA TYR A 212 -14.00 9.04 -3.78
C TYR A 212 -12.75 8.56 -3.01
N LEU A 213 -12.76 8.64 -1.68
CA LEU A 213 -11.69 8.10 -0.84
C LEU A 213 -11.83 6.57 -0.68
N LEU A 214 -13.04 6.08 -0.49
CA LEU A 214 -13.34 4.66 -0.28
C LEU A 214 -13.08 3.76 -1.51
N ALA A 215 -13.11 4.32 -2.73
CA ALA A 215 -12.93 3.52 -3.94
C ALA A 215 -11.50 3.03 -4.17
N ASP A 216 -10.50 3.69 -3.57
CA ASP A 216 -9.08 3.48 -3.88
C ASP A 216 -8.18 3.31 -2.63
N ILE A 217 -8.74 3.35 -1.41
CA ILE A 217 -8.03 3.00 -0.17
C ILE A 217 -8.56 1.64 0.31
N LEU A 218 -7.70 0.62 0.30
CA LEU A 218 -8.01 -0.65 0.96
C LEU A 218 -7.82 -0.47 2.47
N LEU A 219 -8.93 -0.39 3.19
CA LEU A 219 -8.93 -0.28 4.64
C LEU A 219 -8.89 -1.68 5.27
N PRO A 220 -8.16 -1.83 6.38
CA PRO A 220 -8.27 -3.02 7.23
C PRO A 220 -9.74 -3.33 7.59
N PRO A 221 -10.09 -4.61 7.81
CA PRO A 221 -11.43 -4.98 8.28
C PRO A 221 -11.83 -4.20 9.55
N GLY A 222 -13.07 -3.75 9.60
CA GLY A 222 -13.63 -3.02 10.75
C GLY A 222 -13.25 -1.52 10.81
N ILE A 223 -12.43 -1.02 9.89
CA ILE A 223 -12.17 0.41 9.74
C ILE A 223 -13.23 1.01 8.82
N ILE A 224 -13.90 2.07 9.32
CA ILE A 224 -14.84 2.86 8.54
C ILE A 224 -14.22 4.21 8.18
N VAL A 225 -14.82 4.86 7.19
CA VAL A 225 -14.49 6.24 6.85
C VAL A 225 -15.73 7.07 7.09
N ASP A 226 -15.57 8.13 7.86
CA ASP A 226 -16.60 9.11 8.09
C ASP A 226 -16.10 10.50 7.67
N ALA A 227 -17.01 11.36 7.22
CA ALA A 227 -16.72 12.71 6.78
C ALA A 227 -17.69 13.70 7.42
N HIS A 228 -17.23 14.36 8.49
CA HIS A 228 -17.96 15.43 9.16
C HIS A 228 -16.99 16.56 9.55
N ASP A 229 -17.52 17.72 9.93
CA ASP A 229 -16.73 18.88 10.42
C ASP A 229 -15.56 19.29 9.52
N SER A 230 -15.78 19.21 8.20
CA SER A 230 -14.78 19.51 7.18
C SER A 230 -13.49 18.66 7.27
N ARG A 231 -13.58 17.48 7.89
CA ARG A 231 -12.52 16.50 8.08
C ARG A 231 -12.93 15.13 7.53
N LEU A 232 -11.93 14.29 7.37
CA LEU A 232 -12.12 12.86 7.15
C LEU A 232 -11.62 12.12 8.38
N HIS A 233 -12.42 11.21 8.90
CA HIS A 233 -12.10 10.33 10.00
C HIS A 233 -11.99 8.90 9.46
N ILE A 234 -10.85 8.26 9.65
CA ILE A 234 -10.61 6.88 9.23
C ILE A 234 -10.33 6.05 10.48
N GLY A 235 -11.21 5.12 10.82
CA GLY A 235 -11.10 4.38 12.06
C GLY A 235 -12.44 3.86 12.56
N ASN A 236 -12.54 3.66 13.87
CA ASN A 236 -13.77 3.38 14.59
C ASN A 236 -13.51 3.67 16.08
N GLN A 237 -14.45 4.32 16.76
CA GLN A 237 -14.35 4.64 18.18
C GLN A 237 -14.16 3.40 19.07
N SER A 238 -14.67 2.24 18.67
CA SER A 238 -14.51 0.99 19.43
C SER A 238 -13.15 0.31 19.23
N ARG A 239 -12.29 0.85 18.36
CA ARG A 239 -10.99 0.27 18.06
C ARG A 239 -9.91 0.96 18.89
N GLU A 240 -9.08 0.17 19.55
CA GLU A 240 -7.86 0.69 20.18
C GLU A 240 -6.86 1.09 19.10
N ILE A 241 -6.10 2.15 19.37
CA ILE A 241 -5.04 2.55 18.46
C ILE A 241 -3.92 1.54 18.59
N ASP A 242 -3.60 0.89 17.48
CA ASP A 242 -2.60 -0.17 17.36
C ASP A 242 -1.55 0.19 16.29
N ASP A 243 -0.53 -0.66 16.14
CA ASP A 243 0.51 -0.47 15.13
C ASP A 243 -0.02 -0.48 13.69
N GLN A 244 -1.18 -1.11 13.43
CA GLN A 244 -1.81 -1.09 12.11
C GLN A 244 -2.39 0.29 11.80
N MET A 245 -3.10 0.89 12.75
CA MET A 245 -3.61 2.26 12.64
C MET A 245 -2.46 3.26 12.52
N ARG A 246 -1.39 3.05 13.28
CA ARG A 246 -0.17 3.85 13.16
C ARG A 246 0.43 3.75 11.75
N GLY A 247 0.66 2.54 11.25
CA GLY A 247 1.16 2.32 9.88
C GLY A 247 0.27 2.96 8.81
N LEU A 248 -1.06 2.93 9.01
CA LEU A 248 -2.02 3.62 8.16
C LEU A 248 -1.87 5.14 8.21
N ALA A 249 -1.75 5.75 9.39
CA ALA A 249 -1.56 7.18 9.54
C ALA A 249 -0.27 7.67 8.86
N VAL A 250 0.83 6.90 8.99
CA VAL A 250 2.13 7.20 8.39
C VAL A 250 2.05 7.13 6.86
N ALA A 251 1.43 6.07 6.33
CA ALA A 251 1.21 5.92 4.90
C ALA A 251 0.34 7.07 4.35
N LEU A 252 -0.75 7.41 5.04
CA LEU A 252 -1.61 8.54 4.67
C LEU A 252 -0.83 9.86 4.64
N ARG A 253 0.01 10.15 5.64
CA ARG A 253 0.82 11.36 5.69
C ARG A 253 1.79 11.44 4.50
N ARG A 254 2.44 10.33 4.14
CA ARG A 254 3.37 10.25 3.00
C ARG A 254 2.66 10.51 1.66
N GLU A 255 1.44 10.02 1.54
CA GLU A 255 0.70 10.03 0.28
C GLU A 255 -0.11 11.32 0.10
N LEU A 256 -0.71 11.87 1.16
CA LEU A 256 -1.54 13.08 1.10
C LEU A 256 -0.79 14.31 0.57
N LYS A 257 0.51 14.45 0.92
CA LYS A 257 1.38 15.56 0.48
C LYS A 257 0.73 16.94 0.65
N ASP A 258 0.51 17.66 -0.45
CA ASP A 258 -0.06 19.00 -0.51
C ASP A 258 -1.60 19.02 -0.45
N ARG A 259 -2.25 17.86 -0.29
CA ARG A 259 -3.69 17.70 -0.50
C ARG A 259 -4.47 17.46 0.79
N GLY A 260 -3.78 17.02 1.84
CA GLY A 260 -4.30 16.99 3.20
C GLY A 260 -3.19 16.80 4.22
N VAL A 261 -3.54 16.94 5.48
CA VAL A 261 -2.65 16.77 6.63
C VAL A 261 -3.34 15.78 7.56
N VAL A 262 -2.62 14.75 8.00
CA VAL A 262 -3.05 13.93 9.13
C VAL A 262 -2.92 14.78 10.38
N GLU A 263 -4.05 15.24 10.92
CA GLU A 263 -4.10 16.15 12.07
C GLU A 263 -3.90 15.42 13.39
N GLY A 264 -4.21 14.13 13.44
CA GLY A 264 -4.06 13.37 14.66
C GLY A 264 -4.58 11.96 14.56
N MET A 265 -4.22 11.19 15.58
CA MET A 265 -4.69 9.84 15.81
C MET A 265 -5.05 9.71 17.30
N HIS A 266 -6.33 9.59 17.62
CA HIS A 266 -6.82 9.47 19.00
C HIS A 266 -8.22 8.85 19.06
N HIS A 267 -8.49 8.07 20.11
CA HIS A 267 -9.73 7.29 20.30
C HIS A 267 -10.13 6.43 19.07
N GLY A 268 -9.17 5.72 18.49
CA GLY A 268 -9.44 4.80 17.38
C GLY A 268 -9.72 5.49 16.04
N TRP A 269 -9.45 6.79 15.92
CA TRP A 269 -9.64 7.57 14.71
C TRP A 269 -8.36 8.22 14.23
N ILE A 270 -8.09 8.11 12.92
CA ILE A 270 -7.14 8.96 12.20
C ILE A 270 -7.93 10.12 11.60
N THR A 271 -7.62 11.33 12.04
CA THR A 271 -8.28 12.55 11.56
C THR A 271 -7.42 13.22 10.49
N ILE A 272 -8.01 13.48 9.33
CA ILE A 272 -7.36 14.10 8.19
C ILE A 272 -8.07 15.42 7.88
N ARG A 273 -7.31 16.51 7.90
CA ARG A 273 -7.77 17.80 7.40
C ARG A 273 -7.35 17.97 5.95
N PRO A 274 -8.27 18.30 5.04
CA PRO A 274 -7.89 18.67 3.68
C PRO A 274 -7.10 19.98 3.66
N THR A 275 -6.17 20.14 2.72
CA THR A 275 -5.36 21.35 2.64
C THR A 275 -6.26 22.56 2.43
N LEU A 276 -6.17 23.53 3.35
CA LEU A 276 -6.94 24.76 3.29
C LEU A 276 -6.67 25.50 1.97
N ARG A 277 -7.71 26.16 1.43
CA ARG A 277 -7.51 27.12 0.32
C ARG A 277 -6.40 28.11 0.71
N ARG A 278 -5.48 28.40 -0.22
CA ARG A 278 -4.28 29.26 0.00
C ARG A 278 -4.54 30.47 0.92
N ARG A 279 -5.65 31.19 0.70
CA ARG A 279 -6.02 32.39 1.50
C ARG A 279 -6.27 32.09 2.99
N ARG A 280 -6.97 31.01 3.32
CA ARG A 280 -7.29 30.65 4.72
C ARG A 280 -6.05 30.18 5.48
N GLY A 281 -5.17 29.41 4.83
CA GLY A 281 -3.87 29.05 5.41
C GLY A 281 -2.96 30.26 5.65
N ILE A 282 -3.02 31.29 4.78
CA ILE A 282 -2.28 32.55 5.01
C ILE A 282 -2.82 33.29 6.23
N ALA A 283 -4.14 33.40 6.38
CA ALA A 283 -4.75 34.07 7.54
C ALA A 283 -4.35 33.39 8.85
N ILE A 284 -4.53 32.06 8.96
CA ILE A 284 -4.14 31.30 10.16
C ILE A 284 -2.66 31.49 10.48
N ARG A 285 -1.76 31.42 9.49
CA ARG A 285 -0.33 31.66 9.72
C ARG A 285 -0.04 33.08 10.18
N LYS A 286 -0.70 34.09 9.63
CA LYS A 286 -0.55 35.49 10.10
C LYS A 286 -0.99 35.64 11.56
N PHE A 287 -2.11 35.04 11.93
CA PHE A 287 -2.60 35.02 13.31
C PHE A 287 -1.62 34.29 14.24
N ALA A 288 -1.18 33.08 13.87
CA ALA A 288 -0.21 32.31 14.64
C ALA A 288 1.11 33.07 14.80
N SER A 289 1.64 33.69 13.75
CA SER A 289 2.84 34.51 13.82
C SER A 289 2.66 35.73 14.71
N HIS A 290 1.54 36.45 14.60
CA HIS A 290 1.26 37.60 15.46
C HIS A 290 1.14 37.19 16.93
N PHE A 291 0.43 36.09 17.20
CA PHE A 291 0.31 35.56 18.56
C PHE A 291 1.66 35.10 19.11
N ALA A 292 2.48 34.42 18.30
CA ALA A 292 3.84 34.07 18.68
C ALA A 292 4.69 35.30 19.03
N THR A 293 4.55 36.40 18.29
CA THR A 293 5.23 37.67 18.61
C THR A 293 4.76 38.21 19.97
N LEU A 294 3.46 38.28 20.21
CA LEU A 294 2.91 38.74 21.50
C LEU A 294 3.43 37.90 22.67
N LEU A 295 3.49 36.57 22.51
CA LEU A 295 4.05 35.68 23.53
C LEU A 295 5.54 35.95 23.76
N ARG A 296 6.33 36.18 22.70
CA ARG A 296 7.77 36.46 22.82
C ARG A 296 8.10 37.83 23.43
N GLU A 297 7.23 38.82 23.23
CA GLU A 297 7.40 40.16 23.80
C GLU A 297 7.17 40.20 25.31
N CYS A 298 6.58 39.15 25.88
CA CYS A 298 6.41 39.01 27.32
C CYS A 298 7.75 38.65 27.98
N PRO A 299 8.33 39.49 28.86
CA PRO A 299 9.61 39.17 29.50
C PRO A 299 9.59 37.86 30.30
N GLN A 300 8.43 37.51 30.86
CA GLN A 300 8.17 36.27 31.61
C GLN A 300 8.21 35.03 30.71
N PHE A 301 8.21 35.21 29.38
CA PHE A 301 8.34 34.16 28.37
C PHE A 301 9.76 34.01 27.82
N GLY A 302 10.77 34.70 28.36
CA GLY A 302 12.13 34.74 27.79
C GLY A 302 12.82 33.38 27.60
N GLN A 303 12.30 32.30 28.19
CA GLN A 303 12.76 30.93 27.97
C GLN A 303 11.78 30.07 27.15
N ILE A 304 10.53 30.48 26.95
CA ILE A 304 9.54 29.66 26.25
C ILE A 304 9.76 29.78 24.72
N ILE A 305 9.93 28.63 24.08
CA ILE A 305 10.08 28.51 22.63
C ILE A 305 8.69 28.32 22.02
N VAL A 306 8.35 29.18 21.05
CA VAL A 306 7.10 29.10 20.30
C VAL A 306 7.34 28.43 18.96
N HIS A 307 6.62 27.35 18.70
CA HIS A 307 6.69 26.55 17.48
C HIS A 307 5.40 26.69 16.68
N ALA A 308 5.54 26.85 15.37
CA ALA A 308 4.41 26.82 14.44
C ALA A 308 4.17 25.38 13.96
N ASP A 309 2.90 24.99 13.80
CA ASP A 309 2.48 23.68 13.25
C ASP A 309 3.16 22.48 13.94
N GLY A 310 3.13 22.44 15.28
CA GLY A 310 3.82 21.39 16.02
C GLY A 310 2.93 20.18 16.38
N VAL A 311 3.56 19.09 16.77
CA VAL A 311 2.91 17.81 17.08
C VAL A 311 3.01 17.56 18.57
N ILE A 312 1.89 17.19 19.19
CA ILE A 312 1.79 16.82 20.60
C ILE A 312 1.41 15.35 20.65
N ALA A 313 2.17 14.55 21.40
CA ALA A 313 1.94 13.13 21.60
C ALA A 313 1.36 12.86 23.00
N ASN A 314 0.53 11.82 23.07
CA ASN A 314 -0.02 11.25 24.30
C ASN A 314 0.27 9.75 24.32
N GLY A 315 1.38 9.36 24.96
CA GLY A 315 1.87 7.99 24.85
C GLY A 315 2.44 7.70 23.47
N GLU A 316 2.69 6.43 23.16
CA GLU A 316 3.47 6.06 21.97
C GLU A 316 2.72 6.17 20.65
N LEU A 317 1.39 6.03 20.70
CA LEU A 317 0.59 5.88 19.50
C LEU A 317 -0.30 7.10 19.22
N GLU A 318 -0.73 7.84 20.22
CA GLU A 318 -1.64 8.96 19.99
C GLU A 318 -0.91 10.29 19.74
N PHE A 319 -1.43 11.09 18.82
CA PHE A 319 -0.90 12.43 18.58
C PHE A 319 -1.96 13.39 18.03
N ALA A 320 -1.72 14.69 18.18
CA ALA A 320 -2.45 15.74 17.49
C ALA A 320 -1.53 16.90 17.09
N THR A 321 -1.79 17.50 15.94
CA THR A 321 -1.13 18.71 15.46
C THR A 321 -1.80 19.95 16.05
N SER A 322 -1.02 20.91 16.52
CA SER A 322 -1.47 22.23 16.96
C SER A 322 -0.93 23.30 16.00
N ALA A 323 -1.73 24.32 15.68
CA ALA A 323 -1.28 25.42 14.83
C ALA A 323 -0.13 26.23 15.48
N LEU A 324 -0.15 26.33 16.81
CA LEU A 324 0.91 26.93 17.60
C LEU A 324 1.08 26.15 18.91
N LEU A 325 2.31 25.96 19.34
CA LEU A 325 2.60 25.48 20.70
C LEU A 325 3.74 26.27 21.31
N ALA A 326 3.71 26.39 22.63
CA ALA A 326 4.75 27.03 23.42
C ALA A 326 5.29 26.04 24.46
N SER A 327 6.60 25.86 24.50
CA SER A 327 7.27 24.90 25.38
C SER A 327 8.49 25.54 26.05
N PRO A 328 8.82 25.19 27.30
CA PRO A 328 10.15 25.49 27.86
C PRO A 328 11.32 24.97 26.98
N PRO A 329 12.55 25.47 27.17
CA PRO A 329 13.73 24.91 26.54
C PRO A 329 13.98 23.49 27.06
N GLY A 330 14.38 22.58 26.19
CA GLY A 330 14.66 21.19 26.58
C GLY A 330 13.42 20.38 26.96
N SER A 331 12.21 20.90 26.70
CA SER A 331 10.97 20.15 26.91
C SER A 331 11.05 18.75 26.30
N PRO A 332 10.55 17.73 27.02
CA PRO A 332 10.66 16.34 26.60
C PRO A 332 10.02 16.15 25.23
N ARG A 333 10.78 15.48 24.37
CA ARG A 333 10.37 15.10 23.03
C ARG A 333 10.02 13.63 23.04
N GLN A 334 8.99 13.30 22.28
CA GLN A 334 8.61 11.94 22.01
C GLN A 334 8.92 11.64 20.55
N GLY A 335 10.06 10.98 20.35
CA GLY A 335 10.49 10.55 19.04
C GLY A 335 9.56 9.46 18.52
N SER A 336 8.92 9.71 17.39
CA SER A 336 8.64 8.63 16.45
C SER A 336 9.41 8.97 15.19
N GLU A 337 10.12 7.98 14.63
CA GLU A 337 10.78 8.14 13.32
C GLU A 337 9.79 8.63 12.24
N GLU A 338 8.49 8.40 12.46
CA GLU A 338 7.43 8.60 11.48
C GLU A 338 6.60 9.88 11.69
N PHE A 339 6.42 10.36 12.94
CA PHE A 339 5.71 11.62 13.21
C PHE A 339 6.63 12.80 13.55
N GLY A 340 7.94 12.57 13.67
CA GLY A 340 8.96 13.59 13.87
C GLY A 340 9.23 13.91 15.34
N ASP A 341 9.78 15.10 15.57
CA ASP A 341 10.13 15.64 16.89
C ASP A 341 8.87 16.15 17.64
N ALA A 342 7.94 15.23 17.93
CA ALA A 342 6.73 15.53 18.68
C ALA A 342 7.08 15.88 20.13
N PHE A 343 6.28 16.76 20.74
CA PHE A 343 6.39 17.01 22.17
C PHE A 343 5.58 15.99 22.94
N GLN A 344 6.13 15.51 24.05
CA GLN A 344 5.28 14.92 25.08
C GLN A 344 4.35 16.03 25.60
N GLY A 345 3.04 15.76 25.71
CA GLY A 345 2.07 16.80 26.08
C GLY A 345 2.39 17.55 27.38
N SER A 346 2.88 16.85 28.40
CA SER A 346 3.35 17.46 29.67
C SER A 346 4.57 18.37 29.52
N GLY A 347 5.32 18.24 28.41
CA GLY A 347 6.40 19.15 28.03
C GLY A 347 5.93 20.41 27.30
N VAL A 348 4.66 20.51 26.95
CA VAL A 348 4.05 21.67 26.30
C VAL A 348 3.33 22.49 27.35
N TRP A 349 3.62 23.79 27.42
CA TRP A 349 2.92 24.68 28.34
C TRP A 349 1.58 25.16 27.75
N LEU A 350 1.58 25.51 26.47
CA LEU A 350 0.42 26.04 25.77
C LEU A 350 0.29 25.41 24.38
N ALA A 351 -0.93 25.00 24.03
CA ALA A 351 -1.34 24.73 22.66
C ALA A 351 -2.37 25.76 22.21
N ALA A 352 -2.36 26.15 20.94
CA ALA A 352 -3.36 27.05 20.37
C ALA A 352 -3.74 26.67 18.94
N ASP A 353 -5.03 26.61 18.69
CA ASP A 353 -5.61 26.39 17.37
C ASP A 353 -6.46 27.55 16.91
N PHE A 354 -6.30 27.89 15.63
CA PHE A 354 -7.05 28.95 14.97
C PHE A 354 -8.13 28.32 14.10
N CYS A 355 -9.37 28.50 14.53
CA CYS A 355 -10.51 27.80 13.99
C CYS A 355 -11.37 28.69 13.10
N SER A 356 -11.91 28.08 12.05
CA SER A 356 -13.15 28.55 11.42
C SER A 356 -14.35 27.84 12.06
N LYS A 357 -15.58 28.22 11.65
CA LYS A 357 -16.82 27.59 12.12
C LYS A 357 -16.79 26.05 12.16
N ASP A 358 -16.30 25.40 11.12
CA ASP A 358 -16.25 23.93 11.05
C ASP A 358 -15.13 23.33 11.93
N ASP A 359 -14.08 24.10 12.23
CA ASP A 359 -12.98 23.63 13.10
C ASP A 359 -13.32 23.72 14.58
N LEU A 360 -14.31 24.53 14.95
CA LEU A 360 -14.69 24.73 16.35
C LEU A 360 -15.23 23.44 16.96
N VAL A 361 -16.02 22.66 16.22
CA VAL A 361 -16.56 21.39 16.70
C VAL A 361 -15.42 20.44 17.05
N ASN A 362 -14.45 20.28 16.14
CA ASN A 362 -13.28 19.44 16.38
C ASN A 362 -12.39 19.94 17.52
N GLY A 363 -12.22 21.27 17.62
CA GLY A 363 -11.47 21.89 18.71
C GLY A 363 -12.11 21.65 20.08
N ARG A 364 -13.43 21.88 20.19
CA ARG A 364 -14.20 21.70 21.43
C ARG A 364 -14.37 20.25 21.84
N ASN A 365 -14.40 19.33 20.88
CA ASN A 365 -14.56 17.91 21.13
C ASN A 365 -13.19 17.22 21.17
N TYR A 366 -12.71 16.73 20.02
CA TYR A 366 -11.51 15.89 19.92
C TYR A 366 -10.26 16.52 20.55
N LYS A 367 -9.88 17.73 20.12
CA LYS A 367 -8.59 18.30 20.53
C LYS A 367 -8.56 18.71 22.00
N ARG A 368 -9.67 19.23 22.52
CA ARG A 368 -9.82 19.56 23.94
C ARG A 368 -9.51 18.35 24.82
N HIS A 369 -10.15 17.20 24.54
CA HIS A 369 -9.94 15.98 25.33
C HIS A 369 -8.53 15.41 25.13
N PHE A 370 -8.03 15.40 23.89
CA PHE A 370 -6.68 14.94 23.59
C PHE A 370 -5.61 15.76 24.35
N TYR A 371 -5.66 17.10 24.30
CA TYR A 371 -4.67 17.94 24.97
C TYR A 371 -4.75 17.85 26.49
N ALA A 372 -5.95 17.72 27.06
CA ALA A 372 -6.10 17.47 28.48
C ALA A 372 -5.52 16.09 28.87
N ALA A 373 -5.78 15.04 28.09
CA ALA A 373 -5.24 13.70 28.33
C ALA A 373 -3.70 13.67 28.20
N ALA A 374 -3.16 14.43 27.26
CA ALA A 374 -1.72 14.61 27.07
C ALA A 374 -1.06 15.44 28.20
N GLY A 375 -1.85 16.07 29.08
CA GLY A 375 -1.36 16.88 30.19
C GLY A 375 -0.93 18.29 29.81
N VAL A 376 -1.43 18.84 28.70
CA VAL A 376 -1.13 20.22 28.27
C VAL A 376 -1.86 21.19 29.21
N PRO A 377 -1.17 22.04 30.00
CA PRO A 377 -1.81 22.87 31.03
C PRO A 377 -2.78 23.92 30.51
N LEU A 378 -2.54 24.42 29.29
CA LEU A 378 -3.29 25.53 28.72
C LEU A 378 -3.59 25.27 27.23
N TYR A 379 -4.87 25.30 26.87
CA TYR A 379 -5.30 25.21 25.47
C TYR A 379 -6.14 26.42 25.07
N PHE A 380 -5.78 27.04 23.94
CA PHE A 380 -6.56 28.10 23.32
C PHE A 380 -7.23 27.63 22.04
N LEU A 381 -8.54 27.85 22.00
CA LEU A 381 -9.35 27.71 20.80
C LEU A 381 -9.75 29.11 20.34
N ILE A 382 -9.20 29.54 19.21
CA ILE A 382 -9.34 30.91 18.70
C ILE A 382 -10.32 30.90 17.52
N ASP A 383 -11.54 31.37 17.73
CA ASP A 383 -12.55 31.50 16.68
C ASP A 383 -12.33 32.78 15.87
N LEU A 384 -11.81 32.63 14.65
CA LEU A 384 -11.54 33.77 13.78
C LEU A 384 -12.83 34.44 13.25
N GLN A 385 -13.94 33.70 13.21
CA GLN A 385 -15.22 34.21 12.70
C GLN A 385 -16.08 34.78 13.82
N GLY A 386 -16.20 34.07 14.94
CA GLY A 386 -16.86 34.54 16.16
C GLY A 386 -16.06 35.63 16.89
N LYS A 387 -14.76 35.76 16.58
CA LYS A 387 -13.83 36.72 17.18
C LYS A 387 -13.70 36.52 18.69
N THR A 388 -13.56 35.27 19.10
CA THR A 388 -13.42 34.89 20.51
C THR A 388 -12.19 34.02 20.72
N ILE A 389 -11.69 34.03 21.94
CA ILE A 389 -10.67 33.11 22.43
C ILE A 389 -11.28 32.34 23.59
N THR A 390 -11.48 31.04 23.40
CA THR A 390 -11.84 30.12 24.48
C THR A 390 -10.57 29.57 25.09
N THR A 391 -10.42 29.71 26.40
CA THR A 391 -9.31 29.21 27.20
C THR A 391 -9.76 28.00 27.99
N PHE A 392 -9.00 26.91 27.90
CA PHE A 392 -9.17 25.74 28.74
C PHE A 392 -7.95 25.57 29.65
N ARG A 393 -8.17 25.31 30.94
CA ARG A 393 -7.09 25.14 31.94
C ARG A 393 -7.36 23.99 32.89
N ASP A 394 -6.31 23.64 33.64
CA ASP A 394 -6.32 22.65 34.71
C ASP A 394 -6.73 21.27 34.17
N PRO A 395 -5.88 20.63 33.34
CA PRO A 395 -6.17 19.31 32.80
C PRO A 395 -6.25 18.28 33.94
N ASP A 396 -7.35 17.56 34.01
CA ASP A 396 -7.62 16.49 34.96
C ASP A 396 -8.38 15.36 34.26
N CYS A 397 -7.90 14.12 34.41
CA CYS A 397 -8.47 12.90 33.84
C CYS A 397 -8.95 13.02 32.36
N GLY A 398 -8.20 13.72 31.50
CA GLY A 398 -8.56 13.87 30.07
C GLY A 398 -9.58 14.97 29.77
N CYS A 399 -9.94 15.80 30.75
CA CYS A 399 -10.77 16.99 30.60
C CYS A 399 -10.07 18.22 31.18
N TYR A 400 -10.50 19.41 30.79
CA TYR A 400 -10.08 20.65 31.46
C TYR A 400 -11.11 21.03 32.51
N ALA A 401 -10.67 21.33 33.73
CA ALA A 401 -11.56 21.67 34.84
C ALA A 401 -12.14 23.09 34.74
N SER A 402 -11.48 24.01 34.03
CA SER A 402 -11.95 25.36 33.82
C SER A 402 -11.95 25.78 32.35
N GLU A 403 -12.94 26.60 31.98
CA GLU A 403 -13.11 27.19 30.66
C GLU A 403 -13.55 28.65 30.80
N ASP A 404 -12.92 29.56 30.06
CA ASP A 404 -13.33 30.95 29.96
C ASP A 404 -13.19 31.49 28.54
N GLU A 405 -14.15 32.30 28.11
CA GLU A 405 -14.20 32.86 26.77
C GLU A 405 -14.14 34.40 26.83
N ILE A 406 -13.31 34.99 25.99
CA ILE A 406 -13.21 36.45 25.84
C ILE A 406 -13.38 36.85 24.37
N ALA A 407 -13.80 38.09 24.12
CA ALA A 407 -13.87 38.64 22.78
C ALA A 407 -12.50 39.21 22.35
N PHE A 408 -12.27 39.27 21.03
CA PHE A 408 -11.13 40.00 20.49
C PHE A 408 -11.24 41.49 20.84
N GLY A 409 -10.15 42.06 21.33
CA GLY A 409 -10.11 43.41 21.89
C GLY A 409 -10.01 43.40 23.42
N ASP A 410 -10.45 42.34 24.08
CA ASP A 410 -10.34 42.20 25.52
C ASP A 410 -8.93 41.74 25.94
N MET A 411 -8.63 41.86 27.24
CA MET A 411 -7.37 41.42 27.82
C MET A 411 -7.39 39.91 28.07
N LEU A 412 -6.48 39.18 27.43
CA LEU A 412 -6.27 37.76 27.68
C LEU A 412 -5.31 37.57 28.86
N CYS A 413 -5.83 37.07 29.98
CA CYS A 413 -5.03 36.74 31.14
C CYS A 413 -4.41 35.34 30.99
N LEU A 414 -3.08 35.29 30.93
CA LEU A 414 -2.32 34.05 30.91
C LEU A 414 -1.97 33.62 32.35
N PRO A 415 -2.21 32.36 32.73
CA PRO A 415 -1.84 31.85 34.05
C PRO A 415 -0.31 31.75 34.21
N PRO A 416 0.20 31.40 35.42
CA PRO A 416 1.59 31.04 35.61
C PRO A 416 2.09 29.97 34.60
N PRO A 417 3.39 29.98 34.23
CA PRO A 417 4.46 30.85 34.72
C PRO A 417 4.49 32.23 34.05
N ALA A 418 3.66 32.47 33.02
CA ALA A 418 3.61 33.75 32.34
C ALA A 418 3.05 34.86 33.25
N ASN A 419 1.86 34.64 33.81
CA ASN A 419 1.14 35.65 34.61
C ASN A 419 1.09 37.04 33.93
N VAL A 420 0.79 37.06 32.62
CA VAL A 420 0.76 38.26 31.78
C VAL A 420 -0.65 38.50 31.25
N LYS A 421 -0.99 39.77 31.04
CA LYS A 421 -2.18 40.18 30.30
C LYS A 421 -1.79 40.57 28.88
N LEU A 422 -2.34 39.89 27.88
CA LEU A 422 -2.12 40.18 26.48
C LEU A 422 -3.26 41.02 25.91
N GLU A 423 -2.92 42.13 25.24
CA GLU A 423 -3.89 42.92 24.46
C GLU A 423 -4.23 42.21 23.16
N THR A 424 -5.50 41.85 22.97
CA THR A 424 -5.94 41.12 21.76
C THR A 424 -6.48 42.06 20.66
N VAL A 425 -6.33 43.38 20.79
CA VAL A 425 -6.84 44.36 19.81
C VAL A 425 -6.24 44.18 18.40
N GLY A 426 -5.03 43.65 18.31
CA GLY A 426 -4.38 43.29 17.04
C GLY A 426 -5.16 42.23 16.25
N PHE A 427 -5.89 41.35 16.95
CA PHE A 427 -6.65 40.25 16.33
C PHE A 427 -7.85 40.78 15.56
N MET A 428 -8.46 41.88 16.01
CA MET A 428 -9.54 42.57 15.31
C MET A 428 -9.12 43.09 13.93
N LYS A 429 -7.85 43.51 13.79
CA LYS A 429 -7.31 44.00 12.50
C LYS A 429 -7.02 42.84 11.54
N LEU A 430 -6.55 41.71 12.07
CA LEU A 430 -6.24 40.52 11.28
C LEU A 430 -7.50 39.74 10.83
N ALA A 431 -8.61 39.90 11.56
CA ALA A 431 -9.89 39.24 11.24
C ALA A 431 -10.71 39.95 10.14
N LYS A 432 -10.26 41.13 9.67
CA LYS A 432 -10.83 41.86 8.53
C LYS A 432 -10.19 41.38 7.23
#